data_AF-C1CWD7-F1
#
_entry.id   AF-C1CWD7-F1
#
_cell.length_a   1.000
_cell.length_b   1.000
_cell.length_c   1.000
_cell.angle_alpha   90.00
_cell.angle_beta   90.00
_cell.angle_gamma   90.00
#
_symmetry.space_group_name_H-M   'P 1'
#
loop_
_entity.id
_entity.type
_entity.pdbx_description
1 polymer ?
#
loop_
_entity_poly.entity_id
_entity_poly.type
_entity_poly.pdbx_seq_one_letter_code
_entity_poly.pdbx_strand_id
1 'polypeptide(L)'
;MVIRPEVERYLRGVTRLLPPRVARQVRAELLGHLHQAMLDARLQGRSEAEAWAQALKEAGPVWPAAWRLVQVHTLGRALRVGLIGLALGGAAYAVQSSTAPAPVTQEAQP
;
A
#
# COMPACT_ATOMS: atom_id res chain seq x y z
N MET A 1 19.69 12.10 16.72
CA MET A 1 20.16 11.33 15.55
C MET A 1 20.02 12.21 14.32
N VAL A 2 21.13 12.60 13.69
CA VAL A 2 21.08 13.41 12.45
C VAL A 2 20.87 12.44 11.29
N ILE A 3 19.72 12.50 10.63
CA ILE A 3 19.42 11.67 9.46
C ILE A 3 20.12 12.29 8.25
N ARG A 4 20.94 11.50 7.55
CA ARG A 4 21.64 11.97 6.36
C ARG A 4 20.66 12.29 5.21
N PRO A 5 20.94 13.30 4.38
CA PRO A 5 20.01 13.76 3.36
C PRO A 5 19.70 12.70 2.29
N GLU A 6 20.63 11.78 2.00
CA GLU A 6 20.41 10.70 1.04
C GLU A 6 19.39 9.67 1.57
N VAL A 7 19.48 9.33 2.87
CA VAL A 7 18.54 8.45 3.56
C VAL A 7 17.16 9.08 3.59
N GLU A 8 17.07 10.38 3.92
CA GLU A 8 15.81 11.12 3.93
C GLU A 8 15.15 11.17 2.54
N ARG A 9 15.95 11.30 1.47
CA ARG A 9 15.45 11.26 0.08
C ARG A 9 14.95 9.87 -0.28
N TYR A 10 15.67 8.82 0.11
CA TYR A 10 15.26 7.43 -0.09
C TYR A 10 13.94 7.12 0.60
N LEU A 11 13.84 7.43 1.91
CA LEU A 11 12.63 7.22 2.72
C LEU A 11 11.42 7.92 2.11
N ARG A 12 11.56 9.20 1.72
CA ARG A 12 10.47 9.95 1.07
C ARG A 12 10.04 9.33 -0.25
N GLY A 13 10.99 8.84 -1.05
CA GLY A 13 10.70 8.17 -2.31
C GLY A 13 9.90 6.88 -2.11
N VAL A 14 10.37 6.03 -1.19
CA VAL A 14 9.78 4.70 -0.94
C VAL A 14 8.39 4.80 -0.33
N THR A 15 8.13 5.80 0.52
CA THR A 15 6.82 5.96 1.18
C THR A 15 5.86 6.89 0.43
N ARG A 16 6.23 7.44 -0.72
CA ARG A 16 5.46 8.51 -1.40
C ARG A 16 4.03 8.12 -1.75
N LEU A 17 3.81 6.85 -2.08
CA LEU A 17 2.52 6.32 -2.53
C LEU A 17 1.65 5.77 -1.38
N LEU A 18 2.15 5.81 -0.14
CA LEU A 18 1.46 5.25 1.01
C LEU A 18 0.52 6.28 1.66
N PRO A 19 -0.60 5.83 2.27
CA PRO A 19 -1.43 6.69 3.11
C PRO A 19 -0.60 7.30 4.26
N PRO A 20 -0.86 8.56 4.69
CA PRO A 20 0.01 9.28 5.63
C PRO A 20 0.31 8.56 6.94
N ARG A 21 -0.67 7.84 7.51
CA ARG A 21 -0.47 7.04 8.74
C ARG A 21 0.48 5.87 8.50
N VAL A 22 0.28 5.13 7.41
CA VAL A 22 1.14 4.00 7.02
C VAL A 22 2.53 4.50 6.64
N ALA A 23 2.62 5.61 5.90
CA ALA A 23 3.89 6.21 5.51
C ALA A 23 4.77 6.55 6.72
N ARG A 24 4.19 7.07 7.82
CA ARG A 24 4.92 7.37 9.05
C ARG A 24 5.47 6.11 9.72
N GLN A 25 4.64 5.06 9.84
CA GLN A 25 5.04 3.80 10.45
C GLN A 25 6.13 3.11 9.62
N VAL A 26 5.88 2.92 8.33
CA VAL A 26 6.84 2.29 7.40
C VAL A 26 8.15 3.07 7.37
N ARG A 27 8.10 4.41 7.43
CA ARG A 27 9.31 5.23 7.48
C ARG A 27 10.12 5.00 8.75
N ALA A 28 9.48 4.85 9.91
CA ALA A 28 10.17 4.57 11.17
C ALA A 28 10.81 3.18 11.16
N GLU A 29 10.08 2.17 10.70
CA GLU A 29 10.58 0.78 10.58
C GLU A 29 11.73 0.70 9.57
N LEU A 30 11.58 1.31 8.39
CA LEU A 30 12.61 1.31 7.35
C LEU A 30 13.87 2.07 7.79
N LEU A 31 13.71 3.18 8.53
CA LEU A 31 14.85 3.88 9.12
C LEU A 31 15.58 2.99 10.12
N GLY A 32 14.86 2.24 10.95
CA GLY A 32 15.45 1.28 11.89
C GLY A 32 16.26 0.20 11.17
N HIS A 33 15.69 -0.42 10.13
CA HIS A 33 16.40 -1.42 9.32
C HIS A 33 17.65 -0.86 8.62
N LEU A 34 17.55 0.33 8.01
CA LEU A 34 18.69 0.98 7.37
C LEU A 34 19.78 1.34 8.38
N HIS A 35 19.39 1.75 9.58
CA HIS A 35 20.35 2.06 10.64
C HIS A 35 21.08 0.80 11.10
N GLN A 36 20.36 -0.32 11.28
CA GLN A 36 20.97 -1.60 11.63
C GLN A 36 21.95 -2.07 10.55
N ALA A 37 21.53 -2.04 9.27
CA ALA A 37 22.41 -2.41 8.15
C ALA A 37 23.67 -1.52 8.08
N MET A 38 23.54 -0.23 8.39
CA MET A 38 24.69 0.67 8.50
C MET A 38 25.61 0.26 9.65
N LEU A 39 25.08 -0.08 10.83
CA LEU A 39 25.89 -0.55 11.96
C LEU A 39 26.62 -1.86 11.60
N ASP A 40 25.95 -2.79 10.93
CA ASP A 40 26.55 -4.04 10.46
C ASP A 40 27.70 -3.77 9.47
N ALA A 41 27.53 -2.81 8.56
CA ALA A 41 28.56 -2.38 7.64
C ALA A 41 29.74 -1.69 8.36
N ARG A 42 29.49 -0.95 9.45
CA ARG A 42 30.56 -0.37 10.30
C ARG A 42 31.38 -1.44 11.01
N LEU A 43 30.74 -2.53 11.47
CA LEU A 43 31.45 -3.67 12.08
C LEU A 43 32.43 -4.34 11.11
N GLN A 44 32.22 -4.19 9.79
CA GLN A 44 33.14 -4.66 8.75
C GLN A 44 34.31 -3.69 8.48
N GLY A 45 34.47 -2.64 9.30
CA GLY A 45 35.55 -1.66 9.18
C GLY A 45 35.30 -0.53 8.17
N ARG A 46 34.08 -0.41 7.63
CA ARG A 46 33.72 0.68 6.71
C ARG A 46 33.56 2.00 7.46
N SER A 47 33.88 3.10 6.78
CA SER A 47 33.56 4.43 7.30
C SER A 47 32.03 4.62 7.39
N GLU A 48 31.57 5.55 8.22
CA GLU A 48 30.13 5.80 8.37
C GLU A 48 29.44 6.17 7.05
N ALA A 49 30.11 6.96 6.20
CA ALA A 49 29.56 7.34 4.89
C ALA A 49 29.42 6.14 3.95
N GLU A 50 30.43 5.26 3.90
CA GLU A 50 30.40 4.03 3.11
C GLU A 50 29.40 3.02 3.65
N ALA A 51 29.24 2.95 4.98
CA ALA A 51 28.28 2.09 5.64
C ALA A 51 26.84 2.48 5.30
N TRP A 52 26.52 3.79 5.31
CA TRP A 52 25.22 4.27 4.84
C TRP A 52 25.01 4.03 3.35
N ALA A 53 26.03 4.22 2.51
CA ALA A 53 25.94 3.94 1.08
C ALA A 53 25.68 2.44 0.83
N GLN A 54 26.33 1.56 1.59
CA GLN A 54 26.10 0.12 1.55
C GLN A 54 24.68 -0.25 1.99
N ALA A 55 24.21 0.29 3.11
CA ALA A 55 22.85 0.06 3.61
C ALA A 55 21.78 0.47 2.58
N LEU A 56 21.96 1.62 1.91
CA LEU A 56 21.06 2.07 0.83
C LEU A 56 21.14 1.18 -0.41
N LYS A 57 22.34 0.66 -0.73
CA LYS A 57 22.54 -0.27 -1.84
C LYS A 57 21.84 -1.61 -1.57
N GLU A 58 21.91 -2.11 -0.34
CA GLU A 58 21.25 -3.35 0.09
C GLU A 58 19.72 -3.22 0.14
N ALA A 59 19.22 -2.05 0.58
CA ALA A 59 17.78 -1.76 0.56
C ALA A 59 17.20 -1.72 -0.88
N GLY A 60 18.07 -1.52 -1.88
CA GLY A 60 17.71 -1.65 -3.28
C GLY A 60 16.93 -0.44 -3.84
N PRO A 61 16.50 -0.52 -5.10
CA PRO A 61 15.91 0.61 -5.82
C PRO A 61 14.56 1.05 -5.22
N VAL A 62 14.34 2.37 -5.21
CA VAL A 62 13.16 3.01 -4.62
C VAL A 62 11.84 2.53 -5.23
N TRP A 63 11.77 2.44 -6.56
CA TRP A 63 10.51 2.18 -7.27
C TRP A 63 9.94 0.77 -7.01
N PRO A 64 10.73 -0.31 -7.14
CA PRO A 64 10.25 -1.65 -6.78
C PRO A 64 9.84 -1.76 -5.32
N ALA A 65 10.59 -1.12 -4.40
CA ALA A 65 10.26 -1.11 -2.98
C ALA A 65 8.93 -0.37 -2.71
N ALA A 66 8.75 0.82 -3.28
CA ALA A 66 7.53 1.60 -3.16
C ALA A 66 6.30 0.84 -3.67
N TRP A 67 6.43 0.19 -4.83
CA TRP A 67 5.33 -0.57 -5.42
C TRP A 67 4.91 -1.76 -4.56
N ARG A 68 5.87 -2.55 -4.06
CA ARG A 68 5.59 -3.67 -3.16
C ARG A 68 4.92 -3.20 -1.87
N LEU A 69 5.36 -2.08 -1.30
CA LEU A 69 4.75 -1.52 -0.10
C LEU A 69 3.30 -1.08 -0.32
N VAL A 70 3.02 -0.45 -1.47
CA VAL A 70 1.65 -0.09 -1.86
C VAL A 70 0.81 -1.34 -1.98
N GLN A 71 1.27 -2.37 -2.71
CA GLN A 71 0.54 -3.61 -2.86
C GLN A 71 0.18 -4.22 -1.50
N VAL A 72 1.16 -4.40 -0.60
CA VAL A 72 0.92 -5.00 0.72
C VAL A 72 -0.07 -4.19 1.56
N HIS A 73 0.02 -2.85 1.55
CA HIS A 73 -0.78 -2.01 2.44
C HIS A 73 -2.13 -1.56 1.87
N THR A 74 -2.34 -1.66 0.56
CA THR A 74 -3.58 -1.19 -0.09
C THR A 74 -4.49 -2.32 -0.57
N LEU A 75 -3.96 -3.52 -0.84
CA LEU A 75 -4.73 -4.61 -1.45
C LEU A 75 -5.91 -5.05 -0.57
N GLY A 76 -5.70 -5.17 0.74
CA GLY A 76 -6.79 -5.52 1.67
C GLY A 76 -7.89 -4.45 1.72
N ARG A 77 -7.55 -3.17 1.53
CA ARG A 77 -8.52 -2.08 1.50
C ARG A 77 -9.30 -2.05 0.18
N ALA A 78 -8.61 -2.27 -0.94
CA ALA A 78 -9.23 -2.38 -2.26
C ALA A 78 -10.26 -3.52 -2.30
N LEU A 79 -9.91 -4.68 -1.74
CA LEU A 79 -10.83 -5.83 -1.66
C LEU A 79 -12.09 -5.50 -0.84
N ARG A 80 -11.93 -4.88 0.34
CA ARG A 80 -13.08 -4.49 1.17
C ARG A 80 -14.01 -3.51 0.47
N VAL A 81 -13.47 -2.51 -0.22
CA VAL A 81 -14.27 -1.54 -0.98
C VAL A 81 -15.00 -2.22 -2.14
N GLY A 82 -14.32 -3.12 -2.86
CA GLY A 82 -14.93 -3.91 -3.92
C GLY A 82 -16.09 -4.76 -3.43
N LEU A 83 -15.93 -5.46 -2.30
CA LEU A 83 -16.99 -6.27 -1.68
C LEU A 83 -18.19 -5.42 -1.25
N ILE A 84 -17.95 -4.25 -0.65
CA ILE A 84 -19.04 -3.32 -0.26
C ILE A 84 -19.77 -2.82 -1.51
N GLY A 85 -19.03 -2.41 -2.54
CA GLY A 85 -19.62 -1.94 -3.80
C GLY A 85 -20.46 -3.02 -4.47
N LEU A 86 -19.98 -4.27 -4.48
CA LEU A 86 -20.70 -5.41 -5.03
C LEU A 86 -21.96 -5.74 -4.21
N ALA A 87 -21.88 -5.69 -2.87
CA ALA A 87 -23.03 -5.91 -2.01
C ALA A 87 -24.11 -4.82 -2.20
N LEU A 88 -23.70 -3.55 -2.28
CA LEU A 88 -24.61 -2.42 -2.52
C LEU A 88 -25.22 -2.47 -3.93
N GLY A 89 -24.41 -2.77 -4.95
CA GLY A 89 -24.87 -2.95 -6.32
C GLY A 89 -25.83 -4.12 -6.47
N GLY A 90 -25.53 -5.25 -5.82
CA GLY A 90 -26.40 -6.42 -5.78
C GLY A 90 -27.73 -6.13 -5.08
N ALA A 91 -27.71 -5.41 -3.96
CA ALA A 91 -28.92 -4.98 -3.27
C ALA A 91 -29.78 -4.03 -4.13
N ALA A 92 -29.16 -3.04 -4.78
CA ALA A 92 -29.86 -2.12 -5.66
C ALA A 92 -30.49 -2.84 -6.87
N TYR A 93 -29.75 -3.79 -7.47
CA TYR A 93 -30.25 -4.60 -8.58
C TYR A 93 -31.43 -5.48 -8.15
N ALA A 94 -31.34 -6.15 -6.98
CA ALA A 94 -32.41 -7.00 -6.44
C ALA A 94 -33.69 -6.21 -6.13
N VAL A 95 -33.57 -4.98 -5.61
CA VAL A 95 -34.71 -4.08 -5.39
C VAL A 95 -35.37 -3.75 -6.72
N GLN A 96 -34.60 -3.38 -7.75
CA GLN A 96 -35.13 -3.01 -9.05
C GLN A 96 -35.77 -4.19 -9.81
N SER A 97 -35.23 -5.40 -9.67
CA SER A 97 -35.84 -6.61 -10.24
C SER A 97 -37.12 -7.01 -9.52
N SER A 98 -37.28 -6.65 -8.24
CA SER A 98 -38.48 -6.97 -7.45
C SER A 98 -39.64 -6.01 -7.71
N THR A 99 -39.37 -4.82 -8.28
CA THR A 99 -40.40 -3.85 -8.69
C THR A 99 -40.86 -4.02 -10.14
N ALA A 100 -40.33 -5.01 -10.87
CA ALA A 100 -40.80 -5.31 -12.22
C ALA A 100 -42.27 -5.80 -12.14
N PRO A 101 -43.23 -5.10 -12.78
CA PRO A 101 -44.63 -5.50 -12.73
C PRO A 101 -44.78 -6.88 -13.38
N ALA A 102 -45.49 -7.78 -12.69
CA ALA A 102 -45.86 -9.07 -13.24
C ALA A 102 -46.57 -8.85 -14.59
N PRO A 103 -46.23 -9.63 -15.65
CA PRO A 103 -46.97 -9.56 -16.89
C PRO A 103 -48.43 -9.86 -16.59
N VAL A 104 -49.29 -8.87 -16.84
CA VAL A 104 -50.74 -9.00 -16.68
C VAL A 104 -51.16 -10.10 -17.65
N THR A 105 -51.49 -11.28 -17.15
CA THR A 105 -52.14 -12.33 -17.93
C THR A 105 -53.48 -11.76 -18.36
N GLN A 106 -53.57 -11.25 -19.60
CA GLN A 106 -54.85 -10.95 -20.23
C GLN A 106 -55.57 -12.28 -20.42
N GLU A 107 -56.44 -12.64 -19.47
CA GLU A 107 -57.52 -13.58 -19.69
C GLU A 107 -58.43 -12.96 -20.76
N ALA A 108 -58.21 -13.35 -22.01
CA ALA A 108 -59.20 -13.21 -23.06
C ALA A 108 -60.34 -14.20 -22.75
N GLN A 109 -61.39 -13.70 -22.10
CA GLN A 109 -62.68 -14.37 -21.97
C GLN A 109 -63.62 -13.94 -23.13
N PRO A 110 -64.65 -14.75 -23.43
CA PRO A 110 -64.86 -15.52 -24.67
C PRO A 110 -65.37 -14.73 -25.88
#